data_AF-A0A067NW86-F1
#
_entry.id   AF-A0A067NW86-F1
#
_cell.length_a   1.000
_cell.length_b   1.000
_cell.length_c   1.000
_cell.angle_alpha   90.00
_cell.angle_beta   90.00
_cell.angle_gamma   90.00
#
_symmetry.space_group_name_H-M   'P 1'
#
loop_
_entity.id
_entity.type
_entity.pdbx_description
1 polymer ?
#
loop_
_entity_poly.entity_id
_entity_poly.type
_entity_poly.pdbx_seq_one_letter_code
_entity_poly.pdbx_strand_id
1 'polypeptide(L)'
;MSIRFTDHLEEFGRLRTEFWSTPGIIEELKAYEARNDDHEYKILKGLIPKPLVGRVTNDVGPAWQTSDTFFTDFPEHNYPNRVLSSTEHSHIICNVACHDTRLYSSDIDPSSLDKTAAAGMSYMHLLLITEMKAHFLDFWNRDDSVNKVNRAIHDAMERRYTEVARAYQRSNSSTAPQRLALLDAVMEECRISAVNFANTLRTNTSATDVVFGFHSHPHHSVGHLHMHVLLADPQFRTYSTLAHDWKTLSFEAVEHVLGEEEAEPTIPGGWPA
;
A
#
# COMPACT_ATOMS: atom_id res chain seq x y z
N MET A 1 -6.37 -21.57 3.74
CA MET A 1 -5.74 -22.02 5.00
C MET A 1 -5.62 -20.78 5.88
N SER A 2 -6.29 -20.73 7.03
CA SER A 2 -6.04 -19.67 8.00
C SER A 2 -4.65 -19.90 8.57
N ILE A 3 -3.71 -19.00 8.32
CA ILE A 3 -2.42 -18.99 9.02
C ILE A 3 -2.75 -18.77 10.50
N ARG A 4 -2.14 -19.54 11.41
CA ARG A 4 -2.41 -19.40 12.84
C ARG A 4 -1.61 -18.22 13.37
N PHE A 5 -2.15 -17.57 14.40
CA PHE A 5 -1.46 -16.48 15.10
C PHE A 5 -0.03 -16.87 15.52
N THR A 6 0.15 -18.10 15.99
CA THR A 6 1.47 -18.67 16.34
C THR A 6 2.45 -18.66 15.17
N ASP A 7 1.98 -18.96 13.97
CA ASP A 7 2.83 -19.00 12.78
C ASP A 7 3.31 -17.58 12.41
N HIS A 8 2.46 -16.55 12.62
CA HIS A 8 2.86 -15.16 12.44
C HIS A 8 3.88 -14.69 13.48
N LEU A 9 3.77 -15.15 14.73
CA LEU A 9 4.76 -14.85 15.78
C LEU A 9 6.14 -15.39 15.41
N GLU A 10 6.19 -16.69 15.11
CA GLU A 10 7.43 -17.38 14.74
C GLU A 10 8.06 -16.76 13.49
N GLU A 11 7.25 -16.48 12.47
CA GLU A 11 7.74 -15.90 11.22
C GLU A 11 8.23 -14.46 11.41
N PHE A 12 7.51 -13.62 12.17
CA PHE A 12 7.97 -12.26 12.41
C PHE A 12 9.27 -12.23 13.23
N GLY A 13 9.37 -13.03 14.28
CA GLY A 13 10.59 -13.18 15.07
C GLY A 13 11.78 -13.61 14.19
N ARG A 14 11.58 -14.62 13.34
CA ARG A 14 12.59 -15.10 12.39
C ARG A 14 13.04 -14.00 11.43
N LEU A 15 12.10 -13.30 10.78
CA LEU A 15 12.40 -12.23 9.82
C LEU A 15 13.10 -11.04 10.47
N ARG A 16 12.75 -10.70 11.72
CA ARG A 16 13.41 -9.65 12.49
C ARG A 16 14.85 -10.02 12.82
N THR A 17 15.11 -11.24 13.32
CA THR A 17 16.48 -11.72 13.57
C THR A 17 17.30 -11.71 12.28
N GLU A 18 16.73 -12.20 11.17
CA GLU A 18 17.38 -12.19 9.86
C GLU A 18 17.77 -10.78 9.41
N PHE A 19 16.85 -9.82 9.51
CA PHE A 19 17.10 -8.41 9.17
C PHE A 19 18.27 -7.82 9.95
N TRP A 20 18.26 -7.94 11.28
CA TRP A 20 19.34 -7.38 12.12
C TRP A 20 20.68 -8.11 11.96
N SER A 21 20.65 -9.37 11.56
CA SER A 21 21.86 -10.14 11.25
C SER A 21 22.43 -9.86 9.86
N THR A 22 21.73 -9.10 9.01
CA THR A 22 22.15 -8.84 7.64
C THR A 22 23.37 -7.91 7.59
N PRO A 23 24.51 -8.34 7.03
CA PRO A 23 25.70 -7.50 6.95
C PRO A 23 25.43 -6.22 6.15
N GLY A 24 25.80 -5.06 6.70
CA GLY A 24 25.59 -3.76 6.05
C GLY A 24 24.32 -3.03 6.50
N ILE A 25 23.44 -3.67 7.29
CA ILE A 25 22.15 -3.05 7.65
C ILE A 25 22.33 -1.79 8.51
N ILE A 26 23.29 -1.79 9.44
CA ILE A 26 23.55 -0.64 10.31
C ILE A 26 24.08 0.54 9.50
N GLU A 27 24.92 0.29 8.50
CA GLU A 27 25.44 1.30 7.59
C GLU A 27 24.33 1.91 6.73
N GLU A 28 23.44 1.09 6.19
CA GLU A 28 22.29 1.57 5.40
C GLU A 28 21.30 2.36 6.26
N LEU A 29 21.00 1.91 7.48
CA LEU A 29 20.13 2.64 8.41
C LEU A 29 20.70 4.02 8.77
N LYS A 30 22.01 4.13 9.00
CA LYS A 30 22.68 5.42 9.25
C LYS A 30 22.67 6.34 8.03
N ALA A 31 22.92 5.79 6.84
CA ALA A 31 22.84 6.55 5.60
C ALA A 31 21.41 7.06 5.35
N TYR A 32 20.43 6.22 5.65
CA TYR A 32 19.01 6.53 5.54
C TYR A 32 18.60 7.65 6.51
N GLU A 33 18.96 7.53 7.80
CA GLU A 33 18.72 8.57 8.81
C GLU A 33 19.35 9.92 8.42
N ALA A 34 20.55 9.89 7.83
CA ALA A 34 21.24 11.07 7.33
C ALA A 34 20.71 11.62 6.00
N ARG A 35 19.69 10.99 5.41
CA ARG A 35 19.16 11.31 4.07
C ARG A 35 20.26 11.40 3.01
N ASN A 36 21.17 10.42 2.99
CA ASN A 36 22.32 10.43 2.09
C ASN A 36 21.92 9.98 0.68
N ASP A 37 21.88 10.92 -0.27
CA ASP A 37 21.50 10.65 -1.66
C ASP A 37 22.58 9.92 -2.49
N ASP A 38 23.83 9.94 -2.03
CA ASP A 38 24.97 9.30 -2.69
C ASP A 38 25.19 7.85 -2.23
N HIS A 39 24.42 7.37 -1.24
CA HIS A 39 24.56 6.02 -0.72
C HIS A 39 23.90 4.97 -1.63
N GLU A 40 24.56 3.82 -1.79
CA GLU A 40 24.04 2.68 -2.57
C GLU A 40 23.30 1.70 -1.65
N TYR A 41 22.00 1.92 -1.47
CA TYR A 41 21.14 1.06 -0.65
C TYR A 41 20.81 -0.27 -1.35
N LYS A 42 21.15 -1.39 -0.70
CA LYS A 42 20.99 -2.76 -1.22
C LYS A 42 20.02 -3.59 -0.37
N ILE A 43 19.89 -3.28 0.92
CA ILE A 43 19.11 -4.04 1.90
C ILE A 43 17.75 -3.37 2.14
N LEU A 44 17.73 -2.05 2.35
CA LEU A 44 16.53 -1.24 2.51
C LEU A 44 15.81 -1.11 1.15
N LYS A 45 14.99 -2.11 0.82
CA LYS A 45 14.20 -2.13 -0.43
C LYS A 45 13.10 -1.08 -0.35
N GLY A 46 13.05 -0.13 -1.28
CA GLY A 46 11.90 0.78 -1.44
C GLY A 46 12.15 2.24 -1.08
N LEU A 47 13.42 2.63 -1.12
CA LEU A 47 13.81 3.95 -1.59
C LEU A 47 13.43 4.13 -3.06
N ILE A 48 13.41 5.39 -3.52
CA ILE A 48 13.02 5.70 -4.88
C ILE A 48 13.91 4.94 -5.87
N PRO A 49 13.33 4.08 -6.74
CA PRO A 49 14.10 3.39 -7.76
C PRO A 49 14.91 4.38 -8.59
N LYS A 50 16.18 4.06 -8.86
CA LYS A 50 17.10 4.92 -9.64
C LYS A 50 16.50 5.57 -10.90
N PRO A 51 15.60 4.90 -11.68
CA PRO A 51 14.96 5.54 -12.83
C PRO A 51 13.99 6.69 -12.51
N LEU A 52 13.47 6.77 -11.28
CA LEU A 52 12.53 7.78 -10.80
C LEU A 52 13.23 8.95 -10.11
N VAL A 53 14.46 8.77 -9.62
CA VAL A 53 15.28 9.86 -9.06
C VAL A 53 15.46 10.98 -10.09
N GLY A 54 15.21 12.22 -9.66
CA GLY A 54 15.22 13.43 -10.49
C GLY A 54 13.93 13.66 -11.30
N ARG A 55 12.93 12.79 -11.22
CA ARG A 55 11.63 12.97 -11.90
C ARG A 55 10.59 13.57 -10.95
N VAL A 56 9.68 14.36 -11.50
CA VAL A 56 8.43 14.77 -10.81
C VAL A 56 7.34 13.77 -11.16
N THR A 57 6.68 13.20 -10.16
CA THR A 57 5.53 12.31 -10.38
C THR A 57 4.27 13.12 -10.68
N ASN A 58 3.69 12.92 -11.86
CA ASN A 58 2.36 13.45 -12.24
C ASN A 58 2.20 14.98 -12.13
N ASP A 59 3.22 15.73 -12.56
CA ASP A 59 3.21 17.20 -12.67
C ASP A 59 3.03 17.98 -11.34
N VAL A 60 3.15 17.30 -10.18
CA VAL A 60 2.98 17.91 -8.85
C VAL A 60 4.14 17.49 -7.93
N GLY A 61 4.67 18.45 -7.17
CA GLY A 61 5.71 18.20 -6.15
C GLY A 61 7.16 18.42 -6.62
N PRO A 62 8.14 18.32 -5.70
CA PRO A 62 9.55 18.35 -6.05
C PRO A 62 9.96 17.06 -6.80
N ALA A 63 11.14 17.10 -7.43
CA ALA A 63 11.73 15.91 -8.05
C ALA A 63 12.24 14.95 -6.97
N TRP A 64 12.00 13.65 -7.16
CA TRP A 64 12.44 12.62 -6.20
C TRP A 64 13.96 12.59 -6.02
N GLN A 65 14.42 12.44 -4.79
CA GLN A 65 15.80 12.17 -4.40
C GLN A 65 16.03 10.67 -4.14
N THR A 66 17.28 10.27 -3.98
CA THR A 66 17.64 8.87 -3.71
C THR A 66 17.27 8.46 -2.28
N SER A 67 17.39 9.40 -1.34
CA SER A 67 17.05 9.24 0.06
C SER A 67 15.56 9.41 0.36
N ASP A 68 14.80 9.98 -0.59
CA ASP A 68 13.34 10.09 -0.46
C ASP A 68 12.73 8.69 -0.35
N THR A 69 11.58 8.66 0.31
CA THR A 69 10.83 7.42 0.43
C THR A 69 9.44 7.63 -0.09
N PHE A 70 8.86 6.54 -0.60
CA PHE A 70 7.54 6.62 -1.20
C PHE A 70 6.46 7.07 -0.20
N PHE A 71 6.69 6.96 1.12
CA PHE A 71 5.66 7.22 2.13
C PHE A 71 5.89 8.44 3.04
N THR A 72 7.13 8.80 3.40
CA THR A 72 7.40 10.01 4.21
C THR A 72 7.08 11.29 3.45
N ASP A 73 7.45 11.33 2.18
CA ASP A 73 7.29 12.50 1.32
C ASP A 73 6.01 12.38 0.45
N PHE A 74 5.18 11.37 0.75
CA PHE A 74 3.98 11.06 -0.03
C PHE A 74 3.07 12.28 -0.24
N PRO A 75 2.75 13.10 0.79
CA PRO A 75 1.93 14.29 0.58
C PRO A 75 2.55 15.32 -0.36
N GLU A 76 3.89 15.40 -0.42
CA GLU A 76 4.62 16.37 -1.24
C GLU A 76 4.64 15.97 -2.72
N HIS A 77 4.61 14.67 -3.00
CA HIS A 77 4.70 14.11 -4.35
C HIS A 77 3.37 13.57 -4.92
N ASN A 78 2.28 13.67 -4.16
CA ASN A 78 0.98 13.10 -4.55
C ASN A 78 -0.18 14.10 -4.42
N TYR A 79 -1.22 13.85 -5.21
CA TYR A 79 -2.43 14.65 -5.16
C TYR A 79 -3.07 14.62 -3.75
N PRO A 80 -3.54 15.77 -3.23
CA PRO A 80 -4.09 15.90 -1.87
C PRO A 80 -5.20 14.90 -1.55
N ASN A 81 -6.04 14.55 -2.54
CA ASN A 81 -7.17 13.62 -2.35
C ASN A 81 -6.75 12.17 -2.03
N ARG A 82 -5.46 11.84 -2.17
CA ARG A 82 -4.92 10.52 -1.79
C ARG A 82 -4.66 10.39 -0.30
N VAL A 83 -4.55 11.51 0.40
CA VAL A 83 -4.34 11.55 1.86
C VAL A 83 -5.71 11.77 2.52
N LEU A 84 -6.23 10.73 3.16
CA LEU A 84 -7.56 10.72 3.78
C LEU A 84 -7.55 11.42 5.14
N SER A 85 -6.44 11.28 5.86
CA SER A 85 -6.18 11.91 7.14
C SER A 85 -4.68 12.00 7.38
N SER A 86 -4.25 13.03 8.11
CA SER A 86 -2.85 13.24 8.51
C SER A 86 -2.78 13.66 9.96
N THR A 87 -1.72 13.22 10.63
CA THR A 87 -1.20 13.81 11.86
C THR A 87 0.26 14.24 11.63
N GLU A 88 0.95 14.67 12.68
CA GLU A 88 2.40 14.93 12.65
C GLU A 88 3.22 13.65 12.39
N HIS A 89 2.68 12.48 12.77
CA HIS A 89 3.43 11.21 12.80
C HIS A 89 2.90 10.16 11.83
N SER A 90 1.75 10.41 11.20
CA SER A 90 1.05 9.38 10.44
C SER A 90 0.18 9.96 9.32
N HIS A 91 0.08 9.21 8.23
CA HIS A 91 -0.82 9.50 7.11
C HIS A 91 -1.68 8.27 6.82
N ILE A 92 -2.99 8.47 6.64
CA ILE A 92 -3.88 7.45 6.09
C ILE A 92 -4.01 7.74 4.61
N ILE A 93 -3.42 6.89 3.78
CA ILE A 93 -3.43 7.07 2.34
C ILE A 93 -4.25 5.99 1.65
N CYS A 94 -4.93 6.37 0.58
CA CYS A 94 -5.59 5.44 -0.29
C CYS A 94 -4.59 4.87 -1.30
N ASN A 95 -4.46 3.54 -1.35
CA ASN A 95 -3.66 2.88 -2.36
C ASN A 95 -4.27 3.15 -3.75
N VAL A 96 -3.46 3.50 -4.75
CA VAL A 96 -3.93 3.67 -6.14
C VAL A 96 -4.43 2.37 -6.76
N ALA A 97 -4.00 1.23 -6.21
CA ALA A 97 -4.51 -0.08 -6.59
C ALA A 97 -5.73 -0.52 -5.73
N CYS A 98 -6.31 0.37 -4.92
CA CYS A 98 -7.54 0.04 -4.19
C CYS A 98 -8.70 -0.13 -5.17
N HIS A 99 -9.51 -1.17 -4.93
CA HIS A 99 -10.53 -1.63 -5.86
C HIS A 99 -10.02 -1.76 -7.31
N ASP A 100 -8.71 -1.94 -7.49
CA ASP A 100 -8.12 -2.29 -8.77
C ASP A 100 -8.48 -3.74 -9.03
N THR A 101 -9.60 -3.89 -9.71
CA THR A 101 -10.10 -5.18 -10.14
C THR A 101 -9.16 -5.82 -11.15
N ARG A 102 -8.19 -5.11 -11.75
CA ARG A 102 -7.51 -5.53 -12.99
C ARG A 102 -8.52 -6.16 -13.95
N LEU A 103 -9.42 -5.35 -14.51
CA LEU A 103 -9.95 -5.46 -15.86
C LEU A 103 -9.63 -6.82 -16.57
N TYR A 104 -10.33 -7.91 -16.21
CA TYR A 104 -9.83 -9.31 -16.10
C TYR A 104 -9.38 -10.11 -17.34
N SER A 105 -8.37 -9.65 -18.09
CA SER A 105 -7.47 -10.60 -18.74
C SER A 105 -6.10 -9.97 -19.02
N SER A 106 -5.11 -10.83 -19.27
CA SER A 106 -3.82 -10.45 -19.87
C SER A 106 -3.94 -9.59 -21.13
N ASP A 107 -5.14 -9.49 -21.70
CA ASP A 107 -5.39 -8.83 -22.98
C ASP A 107 -5.61 -7.31 -22.81
N ILE A 108 -5.76 -6.83 -21.57
CA ILE A 108 -5.98 -5.40 -21.25
C ILE A 108 -4.68 -4.68 -20.86
N ASP A 109 -3.58 -5.39 -20.56
CA ASP A 109 -2.22 -4.80 -20.52
C ASP A 109 -1.30 -5.44 -21.57
N PRO A 110 -1.33 -4.96 -22.83
CA PRO A 110 -0.48 -5.47 -23.90
C PRO A 110 1.00 -5.12 -23.73
N SER A 111 1.34 -4.23 -22.80
CA SER A 111 2.73 -3.84 -22.57
C SER A 111 3.44 -4.84 -21.66
N SER A 112 2.72 -5.52 -20.76
CA SER A 112 3.26 -6.25 -19.61
C SER A 112 4.20 -5.41 -18.71
N LEU A 113 4.31 -4.11 -19.00
CA LEU A 113 5.10 -3.14 -18.25
C LEU A 113 4.31 -2.63 -17.06
N ASP A 114 2.98 -2.77 -17.08
CA ASP A 114 2.14 -2.41 -15.97
C ASP A 114 2.14 -3.52 -14.92
N LYS A 115 3.25 -3.58 -14.18
CA LYS A 115 3.44 -4.49 -13.05
C LYS A 115 2.67 -4.05 -11.79
N THR A 116 1.65 -3.19 -11.91
CA THR A 116 0.76 -2.82 -10.78
C THR A 116 0.08 -4.02 -10.14
N ALA A 117 0.07 -5.17 -10.80
CA ALA A 117 -0.46 -6.45 -10.33
C ALA A 117 0.19 -7.07 -9.07
N ALA A 118 1.12 -6.41 -8.38
CA ALA A 118 1.83 -6.99 -7.24
C ALA A 118 1.68 -6.22 -5.90
N ALA A 119 0.77 -5.25 -5.81
CA ALA A 119 0.63 -4.42 -4.62
C ALA A 119 -0.82 -4.31 -4.11
N GLY A 120 -1.34 -5.43 -3.61
CA GLY A 120 -2.50 -5.52 -2.71
C GLY A 120 -3.82 -5.03 -3.31
N MET A 121 -4.65 -5.97 -3.74
CA MET A 121 -5.96 -5.66 -4.30
C MET A 121 -7.02 -6.01 -3.27
N SER A 122 -7.76 -5.03 -2.79
CA SER A 122 -8.97 -5.19 -1.98
C SER A 122 -9.84 -3.97 -2.27
N TYR A 123 -11.16 -4.06 -2.02
CA TYR A 123 -12.05 -2.90 -2.20
C TYR A 123 -11.49 -1.66 -1.49
N MET A 124 -11.10 -1.82 -0.23
CA MET A 124 -10.40 -0.83 0.56
C MET A 124 -9.00 -1.34 0.88
N HIS A 125 -7.98 -0.60 0.44
CA HIS A 125 -6.58 -0.85 0.78
C HIS A 125 -5.93 0.46 1.19
N LEU A 126 -5.78 0.65 2.50
CA LEU A 126 -5.17 1.85 3.07
C LEU A 126 -3.80 1.52 3.64
N LEU A 127 -2.93 2.53 3.67
CA LEU A 127 -1.57 2.43 4.21
C LEU A 127 -1.38 3.49 5.30
N LEU A 128 -0.66 3.15 6.37
CA LEU A 128 -0.39 4.02 7.52
C LEU A 128 1.08 3.98 7.95
N ILE A 129 1.56 4.95 8.74
CA ILE A 129 2.92 5.04 9.33
C ILE A 129 2.79 5.49 10.81
N THR A 130 3.50 4.87 11.78
CA THR A 130 3.59 4.98 13.27
C THR A 130 2.32 5.40 14.08
N GLU A 131 2.08 4.85 15.29
CA GLU A 131 0.81 5.04 16.07
C GLU A 131 -0.46 4.72 15.26
N MET A 132 -0.28 3.86 14.27
CA MET A 132 -1.14 3.76 13.09
C MET A 132 -2.54 3.28 13.42
N LYS A 133 -2.65 2.28 14.31
CA LYS A 133 -3.94 1.67 14.65
C LYS A 133 -4.84 2.66 15.36
N ALA A 134 -4.31 3.45 16.30
CA ALA A 134 -5.07 4.45 17.03
C ALA A 134 -5.54 5.58 16.10
N HIS A 135 -4.64 6.13 15.26
CA HIS A 135 -5.02 7.14 14.26
C HIS A 135 -6.06 6.61 13.27
N PHE A 136 -5.90 5.38 12.79
CA PHE A 136 -6.89 4.76 11.91
C PHE A 136 -8.25 4.64 12.58
N LEU A 137 -8.30 4.14 13.82
CA LEU A 137 -9.55 3.93 14.53
C LEU A 137 -10.25 5.25 14.82
N ASP A 138 -9.52 6.30 15.21
CA ASP A 138 -10.07 7.65 15.35
C ASP A 138 -10.66 8.13 14.02
N PHE A 139 -9.90 8.05 12.93
CA PHE A 139 -10.39 8.39 11.61
C PHE A 139 -11.63 7.59 11.22
N TRP A 140 -11.61 6.26 11.39
CA TRP A 140 -12.68 5.36 10.98
C TRP A 140 -14.00 5.67 11.69
N ASN A 141 -13.93 6.07 12.96
CA ASN A 141 -15.09 6.40 13.78
C ASN A 141 -15.70 7.77 13.48
N ARG A 142 -15.13 8.57 12.56
CA ARG A 142 -15.70 9.87 12.15
C ARG A 142 -16.84 9.68 11.15
N ASP A 143 -17.87 10.51 11.26
CA ASP A 143 -19.07 10.47 10.39
C ASP A 143 -18.75 10.60 8.88
N ASP A 144 -17.63 11.23 8.53
CA ASP A 144 -17.23 11.49 7.14
C ASP A 144 -16.22 10.48 6.57
N SER A 145 -15.71 9.56 7.40
CA SER A 145 -14.61 8.64 7.07
C SER A 145 -14.94 7.73 5.88
N VAL A 146 -16.10 7.07 5.94
CA VAL A 146 -16.61 6.18 4.90
C VAL A 146 -16.79 6.92 3.58
N ASN A 147 -17.30 8.15 3.62
CA ASN A 147 -17.50 8.94 2.42
C ASN A 147 -16.15 9.40 1.82
N LYS A 148 -15.14 9.69 2.65
CA LYS A 148 -13.77 9.95 2.17
C LYS A 148 -13.16 8.72 1.51
N VAL A 149 -13.25 7.56 2.15
CA VAL A 149 -12.74 6.29 1.60
C VAL A 149 -13.42 5.96 0.27
N ASN A 150 -14.76 6.01 0.21
CA ASN A 150 -15.52 5.73 -1.00
C ASN A 150 -15.15 6.68 -2.16
N ARG A 151 -14.97 7.98 -1.87
CA ARG A 151 -14.52 8.94 -2.89
C ARG A 151 -13.11 8.64 -3.39
N ALA A 152 -12.18 8.35 -2.50
CA ALA A 152 -10.81 8.07 -2.90
C ALA A 152 -10.68 6.78 -3.72
N ILE A 153 -11.48 5.75 -3.40
CA ILE A 153 -11.57 4.52 -4.20
C ILE A 153 -12.11 4.83 -5.60
N HIS A 154 -13.21 5.59 -5.69
CA HIS A 154 -13.79 6.00 -6.96
C HIS A 154 -12.80 6.82 -7.81
N ASP A 155 -12.12 7.79 -7.20
CA ASP A 155 -11.12 8.62 -7.89
C ASP A 155 -9.92 7.79 -8.40
N ALA A 156 -9.45 6.82 -7.61
CA ALA A 156 -8.39 5.90 -8.03
C ALA A 156 -8.81 5.07 -9.25
N MET A 157 -10.02 4.51 -9.22
CA MET A 157 -10.61 3.73 -10.30
C MET A 157 -10.76 4.55 -11.61
N GLU A 158 -11.36 5.74 -11.55
CA GLU A 158 -11.58 6.58 -12.75
C GLU A 158 -10.29 7.15 -13.33
N ARG A 159 -9.34 7.50 -12.46
CA ARG A 159 -8.00 7.90 -12.88
C ARG A 159 -7.34 6.77 -13.67
N ARG A 160 -7.40 5.55 -13.14
CA ARG A 160 -6.79 4.39 -13.77
C ARG A 160 -7.39 4.10 -15.15
N TYR A 161 -8.71 4.13 -15.27
CA TYR A 161 -9.39 4.05 -16.57
C TYR A 161 -8.85 5.09 -17.56
N THR A 162 -8.74 6.34 -17.12
CA THR A 162 -8.25 7.44 -17.95
C THR A 162 -6.81 7.20 -18.43
N GLU A 163 -5.94 6.70 -17.56
CA GLU A 163 -4.55 6.38 -17.90
C GLU A 163 -4.46 5.26 -18.96
N VAL A 164 -5.21 4.17 -18.78
CA VAL A 164 -5.24 3.03 -19.73
C VAL A 164 -5.86 3.45 -21.07
N ALA A 165 -6.99 4.17 -21.05
CA ALA A 165 -7.65 4.64 -22.27
C ALA A 165 -6.73 5.55 -23.10
N ARG A 166 -6.00 6.47 -22.43
CA ARG A 166 -4.99 7.31 -23.09
C ARG A 166 -3.85 6.48 -23.68
N ALA A 167 -3.39 5.44 -22.99
CA ALA A 167 -2.35 4.56 -23.51
C ALA A 167 -2.79 3.84 -24.79
N TYR A 168 -4.02 3.31 -24.82
CA TYR A 168 -4.59 2.71 -26.03
C TYR A 168 -4.68 3.69 -27.20
N GLN A 169 -5.18 4.90 -26.95
CA GLN A 169 -5.28 5.94 -27.97
C GLN A 169 -3.91 6.33 -28.54
N ARG A 170 -2.87 6.44 -27.70
CA ARG A 170 -1.50 6.78 -28.14
C ARG A 170 -0.81 5.66 -28.91
N SER A 171 -1.16 4.41 -28.64
CA SER A 171 -0.51 3.25 -29.26
C SER A 171 -0.71 3.16 -30.78
N ASN A 172 -1.66 3.93 -31.36
CA ASN A 172 -2.02 3.91 -32.78
C ASN A 172 -2.23 2.49 -33.35
N SER A 173 -2.69 1.56 -32.52
CA SER A 173 -3.00 0.19 -32.92
C SER A 173 -4.36 0.11 -33.61
N SER A 174 -4.47 -0.72 -34.66
CA SER A 174 -5.75 -1.06 -35.30
C SER A 174 -6.74 -1.73 -34.33
N THR A 175 -6.25 -2.30 -33.23
CA THR A 175 -7.07 -2.93 -32.19
C THR A 175 -7.54 -1.94 -31.11
N ALA A 176 -7.10 -0.68 -31.13
CA ALA A 176 -7.41 0.29 -30.09
C ALA A 176 -8.93 0.51 -29.87
N PRO A 177 -9.78 0.61 -30.93
CA PRO A 177 -11.23 0.75 -30.74
C PRO A 177 -11.86 -0.45 -30.02
N GLN A 178 -11.44 -1.66 -30.35
CA GLN A 178 -11.94 -2.89 -29.73
C GLN A 178 -11.51 -2.97 -28.25
N ARG A 179 -10.27 -2.59 -27.96
CA ARG A 179 -9.74 -2.57 -26.58
C ARG A 179 -10.40 -1.50 -25.72
N LEU A 180 -10.71 -0.34 -26.28
CA LEU A 180 -11.49 0.70 -25.59
C LEU A 180 -12.91 0.24 -25.28
N ALA A 181 -13.59 -0.38 -26.25
CA ALA A 181 -14.93 -0.92 -26.01
C ALA A 181 -14.94 -2.01 -24.92
N LEU A 182 -13.92 -2.86 -24.88
CA LEU A 182 -13.75 -3.85 -23.81
C LEU A 182 -13.49 -3.16 -22.46
N LEU A 183 -12.59 -2.17 -22.43
CA LEU A 183 -12.30 -1.39 -21.23
C LEU A 183 -13.58 -0.72 -20.68
N ASP A 184 -14.38 -0.10 -21.54
CA ASP A 184 -15.64 0.56 -21.16
C ASP A 184 -16.63 -0.42 -20.53
N ALA A 185 -16.81 -1.60 -21.14
CA ALA A 185 -17.71 -2.62 -20.63
C ALA A 185 -17.29 -3.10 -19.22
N VAL A 186 -16.00 -3.33 -19.01
CA VAL A 186 -15.51 -3.79 -17.69
C VAL A 186 -15.59 -2.67 -16.65
N MET A 187 -15.33 -1.43 -17.05
CA MET A 187 -15.44 -0.28 -16.14
C MET A 187 -16.88 -0.03 -15.68
N GLU A 188 -17.87 -0.32 -16.51
CA GLU A 188 -19.27 -0.24 -16.11
C GLU A 188 -19.59 -1.23 -14.99
N GLU A 189 -19.16 -2.49 -15.11
CA GLU A 189 -19.31 -3.49 -14.05
C GLU A 189 -18.58 -3.08 -12.76
N CYS A 190 -17.38 -2.49 -12.89
CA CYS A 190 -16.61 -1.98 -11.75
C CYS A 190 -17.36 -0.86 -11.02
N ARG A 191 -17.95 0.09 -11.76
CA ARG A 191 -18.75 1.18 -11.17
C ARG A 191 -19.96 0.64 -10.41
N ILE A 192 -20.67 -0.32 -10.97
CA ILE A 192 -21.81 -0.97 -10.31
C ILE A 192 -21.35 -1.66 -9.01
N SER A 193 -20.27 -2.43 -9.07
CA SER A 193 -19.71 -3.09 -7.87
C SER A 193 -19.25 -2.08 -6.82
N ALA A 194 -18.60 -0.98 -7.24
CA ALA A 194 -18.12 0.06 -6.35
C ALA A 194 -19.26 0.74 -5.60
N VAL A 195 -20.39 1.01 -6.29
CA VAL A 195 -21.60 1.57 -5.69
C VAL A 195 -22.21 0.59 -4.68
N ASN A 196 -22.29 -0.69 -5.02
CA ASN A 196 -22.81 -1.73 -4.11
C ASN A 196 -21.96 -1.82 -2.85
N PHE A 197 -20.63 -1.92 -2.98
CA PHE A 197 -19.73 -1.97 -1.83
C PHE A 197 -19.78 -0.68 -1.00
N ALA A 198 -19.85 0.50 -1.65
CA ALA A 198 -19.99 1.77 -0.94
C ALA A 198 -21.28 1.82 -0.12
N ASN A 199 -22.38 1.30 -0.66
CA ASN A 199 -23.66 1.21 0.04
C ASN A 199 -23.59 0.23 1.21
N THR A 200 -23.04 -0.97 1.02
CA THR A 200 -22.83 -1.94 2.09
C THR A 200 -21.95 -1.36 3.21
N LEU A 201 -20.86 -0.67 2.84
CA LEU A 201 -19.98 -0.06 3.81
C LEU A 201 -20.70 1.00 4.63
N ARG A 202 -21.53 1.85 4.01
CA ARG A 202 -22.32 2.87 4.72
C ARG A 202 -23.35 2.28 5.67
N THR A 203 -23.99 1.17 5.30
CA THR A 203 -25.08 0.58 6.09
C THR A 203 -24.60 -0.40 7.17
N ASN A 204 -23.38 -0.93 7.05
CA ASN A 204 -22.87 -1.99 7.91
C ASN A 204 -21.44 -1.70 8.42
N THR A 205 -21.06 -0.44 8.62
CA THR A 205 -19.72 -0.07 9.12
C THR A 205 -19.33 -0.82 10.40
N SER A 206 -20.27 -0.98 11.34
CA SER A 206 -20.05 -1.67 12.61
C SER A 206 -19.98 -3.19 12.52
N ALA A 207 -20.46 -3.78 11.42
CA ALA A 207 -20.40 -5.21 11.15
C ALA A 207 -19.24 -5.59 10.23
N THR A 208 -18.49 -4.60 9.74
CA THR A 208 -17.35 -4.84 8.86
C THR A 208 -16.06 -4.81 9.68
N ASP A 209 -15.53 -5.98 9.99
CA ASP A 209 -14.27 -6.10 10.70
C ASP A 209 -13.12 -5.55 9.85
N VAL A 210 -12.24 -4.80 10.49
CA VAL A 210 -11.03 -4.25 9.89
C VAL A 210 -9.83 -5.11 10.27
N VAL A 211 -9.03 -5.49 9.28
CA VAL A 211 -7.81 -6.28 9.47
C VAL A 211 -6.60 -5.39 9.22
N PHE A 212 -5.63 -5.52 10.13
CA PHE A 212 -4.37 -4.79 10.09
C PHE A 212 -3.22 -5.76 9.82
N GLY A 213 -2.38 -5.45 8.83
CA GLY A 213 -1.25 -6.31 8.49
C GLY A 213 -0.02 -5.58 7.98
N PHE A 214 1.14 -6.20 8.13
CA PHE A 214 2.44 -5.69 7.71
C PHE A 214 3.10 -6.65 6.75
N HIS A 215 3.90 -6.12 5.82
CA HIS A 215 4.90 -6.92 5.09
C HIS A 215 6.26 -6.61 5.72
N SER A 216 6.94 -7.63 6.23
CA SER A 216 8.30 -7.48 6.77
C SER A 216 9.37 -7.70 5.69
N HIS A 217 10.61 -7.27 5.95
CA HIS A 217 11.75 -7.65 5.11
C HIS A 217 11.86 -9.18 5.06
N PRO A 218 12.20 -9.81 3.92
CA PRO A 218 12.53 -9.22 2.62
C PRO A 218 11.33 -9.02 1.68
N HIS A 219 10.11 -9.21 2.19
CA HIS A 219 8.86 -9.30 1.42
C HIS A 219 8.13 -7.96 1.23
N HIS A 220 8.52 -6.91 1.96
CA HIS A 220 8.01 -5.56 1.75
C HIS A 220 8.35 -5.05 0.35
N SER A 221 7.40 -4.35 -0.26
CA SER A 221 7.59 -3.68 -1.55
C SER A 221 8.17 -2.27 -1.41
N VAL A 222 8.07 -1.68 -0.22
CA VAL A 222 8.52 -0.32 0.09
C VAL A 222 9.29 -0.33 1.41
N GLY A 223 10.35 0.46 1.49
CA GLY A 223 11.38 0.39 2.53
C GLY A 223 11.03 1.21 3.75
N HIS A 224 9.73 1.24 4.04
CA HIS A 224 9.11 2.05 5.06
C HIS A 224 8.11 1.18 5.77
N LEU A 225 8.08 1.29 7.09
CA LEU A 225 7.05 0.63 7.88
C LEU A 225 5.69 1.19 7.44
N HIS A 226 4.87 0.33 6.86
CA HIS A 226 3.50 0.68 6.53
C HIS A 226 2.55 -0.46 6.89
N MET A 227 1.41 -0.08 7.47
CA MET A 227 0.36 -1.02 7.82
C MET A 227 -0.73 -1.00 6.75
N HIS A 228 -1.00 -2.18 6.20
CA HIS A 228 -2.14 -2.44 5.35
C HIS A 228 -3.41 -2.51 6.19
N VAL A 229 -4.45 -1.78 5.77
CA VAL A 229 -5.79 -1.88 6.34
C VAL A 229 -6.76 -2.42 5.31
N LEU A 230 -7.37 -3.55 5.65
CA LEU A 230 -8.28 -4.31 4.80
C LEU A 230 -9.62 -4.52 5.51
N LEU A 231 -10.67 -4.82 4.74
CA LEU A 231 -11.94 -5.30 5.28
C LEU A 231 -11.91 -6.83 5.32
N ALA A 232 -12.28 -7.42 6.46
CA ALA A 232 -12.23 -8.86 6.69
C ALA A 232 -13.30 -9.61 5.88
N ASP A 233 -14.47 -9.00 5.73
CA ASP A 233 -15.62 -9.64 5.09
C ASP A 233 -15.24 -10.07 3.65
N PRO A 234 -15.39 -11.37 3.31
CA PRO A 234 -15.04 -11.93 2.01
C PRO A 234 -15.63 -11.16 0.83
N GLN A 235 -16.80 -10.52 0.98
CA GLN A 235 -17.41 -9.77 -0.10
C GLN A 235 -16.51 -8.62 -0.59
N PHE A 236 -15.81 -7.92 0.32
CA PHE A 236 -14.88 -6.84 -0.02
C PHE A 236 -13.51 -7.36 -0.50
N ARG A 237 -13.29 -8.67 -0.33
CA ARG A 237 -12.11 -9.40 -0.80
C ARG A 237 -12.39 -10.22 -2.07
N THR A 238 -13.61 -10.19 -2.63
CA THR A 238 -14.02 -10.98 -3.82
C THR A 238 -13.04 -10.83 -5.00
N TYR A 239 -12.47 -9.63 -5.16
CA TYR A 239 -11.55 -9.30 -6.24
C TYR A 239 -10.09 -9.21 -5.79
N SER A 240 -9.81 -9.64 -4.55
CA SER A 240 -8.48 -9.70 -3.96
C SER A 240 -7.73 -10.93 -4.43
N THR A 241 -6.41 -10.80 -4.59
CA THR A 241 -5.55 -12.00 -4.75
C THR A 241 -5.05 -12.43 -3.39
N LEU A 242 -5.02 -13.75 -3.16
CA LEU A 242 -4.35 -14.34 -1.99
C LEU A 242 -2.81 -14.29 -2.11
N ALA A 243 -2.28 -13.69 -3.18
CA ALA A 243 -0.85 -13.66 -3.50
C ALA A 243 -0.01 -12.87 -2.49
N HIS A 244 -0.66 -12.06 -1.64
CA HIS A 244 0.01 -11.28 -0.60
C HIS A 244 -0.31 -11.76 0.81
N ASP A 245 -1.32 -12.62 0.98
CA ASP A 245 -1.75 -13.11 2.29
C ASP A 245 -0.63 -13.88 2.99
N TRP A 246 0.12 -14.70 2.24
CA TRP A 246 1.21 -15.51 2.80
C TRP A 246 2.38 -14.69 3.35
N LYS A 247 2.55 -13.43 2.90
CA LYS A 247 3.59 -12.51 3.39
C LYS A 247 3.07 -11.43 4.32
N THR A 248 1.77 -11.45 4.64
CA THR A 248 1.13 -10.46 5.50
C THR A 248 1.12 -10.99 6.94
N LEU A 249 1.86 -10.32 7.80
CA LEU A 249 1.90 -10.58 9.23
C LEU A 249 0.82 -9.74 9.91
N SER A 250 0.07 -10.31 10.86
CA SER A 250 -0.97 -9.60 11.59
C SER A 250 -0.37 -8.56 12.54
N PHE A 251 -1.06 -7.43 12.72
CA PHE A 251 -0.65 -6.40 13.68
C PHE A 251 -0.45 -6.97 15.09
N GLU A 252 -1.34 -7.84 15.54
CA GLU A 252 -1.28 -8.46 16.88
C GLU A 252 0.00 -9.26 17.08
N ALA A 253 0.53 -9.89 16.01
CA ALA A 253 1.74 -10.70 16.11
C ALA A 253 2.99 -9.80 16.19
N VAL A 254 2.99 -8.71 15.41
CA VAL A 254 4.05 -7.70 15.46
C VAL A 254 4.08 -7.03 16.82
N GLU A 255 2.92 -6.58 17.33
CA GLU A 255 2.81 -5.95 18.65
C GLU A 255 3.28 -6.87 19.77
N HIS A 256 2.95 -8.15 19.71
CA HIS A 256 3.38 -9.13 20.72
C HIS A 256 4.89 -9.28 20.77
N VAL A 257 5.54 -9.54 19.62
CA VAL A 257 7.00 -9.72 19.55
C VAL A 257 7.75 -8.47 19.99
N LEU A 258 7.26 -7.27 19.63
CA LEU A 258 7.87 -6.02 20.08
C LEU A 258 7.64 -5.77 21.57
N GLY A 259 6.46 -6.10 22.10
CA GLY A 259 6.11 -5.92 23.51
C GLY A 259 6.83 -6.86 24.47
N GLU A 260 7.25 -8.06 24.02
CA GLU A 260 8.07 -8.97 24.82
C GLU A 260 9.51 -8.43 25.04
N GLU A 261 9.99 -7.51 24.20
CA GLU A 261 11.36 -6.99 24.21
C GLU A 261 11.57 -5.70 25.01
N GLU A 262 10.53 -5.04 25.53
CA GLU A 262 10.72 -4.02 26.58
C GLU A 262 11.42 -4.60 27.85
N ALA A 263 11.60 -5.93 27.91
CA ALA A 263 12.36 -6.66 28.91
C ALA A 263 13.82 -7.03 28.52
N GLU A 264 14.29 -6.76 27.30
CA GLU A 264 15.64 -7.13 26.82
C GLU A 264 16.57 -5.91 26.54
N PRO A 265 17.91 -6.08 26.58
CA PRO A 265 18.82 -4.95 26.71
C PRO A 265 18.91 -4.10 25.43
N THR A 266 18.86 -2.79 25.63
CA THR A 266 18.97 -1.75 24.60
C THR A 266 20.23 -1.91 23.74
N ILE A 267 20.03 -1.95 22.42
CA ILE A 267 21.12 -1.87 21.45
C ILE A 267 21.82 -0.51 21.63
N PRO A 268 23.16 -0.45 21.74
CA PRO A 268 23.88 0.81 21.89
C PRO A 268 23.64 1.70 20.67
N GLY A 269 22.92 2.81 20.86
CA GLY A 269 22.57 3.73 19.78
C GLY A 269 21.24 4.47 19.94
N GLY A 270 20.40 4.11 20.91
CA GLY A 270 19.20 4.89 21.23
C GLY A 270 18.04 4.73 20.25
N TRP A 271 18.02 3.66 19.47
CA TRP A 271 16.81 3.24 18.77
C TRP A 271 15.88 2.53 19.77
N PRO A 272 14.58 2.87 19.84
CA PRO A 272 13.62 2.09 20.61
C PRO A 272 13.54 0.66 20.04
N ALA A 273 13.42 -0.32 20.94
CA ALA A 273 13.37 -1.76 20.65
C ALA A 273 12.17 -2.16 19.78
#